data_AF-R6K170-F1
#
_entry.id   AF-R6K170-F1
#
_cell.length_a   1.000
_cell.length_b   1.000
_cell.length_c   1.000
_cell.angle_alpha   90.00
_cell.angle_beta   90.00
_cell.angle_gamma   90.00
#
_symmetry.space_group_name_H-M   'P 1'
#
loop_
_entity.id
_entity.type
_entity.pdbx_description
1 polymer ?
#
loop_
_entity_poly.entity_id
_entity_poly.type
_entity_poly.pdbx_seq_one_letter_code
_entity_poly.pdbx_strand_id
1 'polypeptide(L)'
;MYTYTEEKKFTKEQVQELFLSINWVSGNYPERLYRALMNSSTVLTVWDGERLVGLIRVLDDTAMLAQIHYVIVHPDYQGKGIACAGHSIDPEQRSKGISTSKPVTIEKDVWIGSNSVICGGVTIGEGSVIGAGSVVTKSIPANVVAVGNPCRVLREVREEDRIPMDELAF
;
A
#
# COMPACT_ATOMS: atom_id res chain seq x y z
N MET A 1 12.13 14.41 12.01
CA MET A 1 12.93 13.81 10.91
C MET A 1 12.55 12.35 10.86
N TYR A 2 12.12 11.83 9.71
CA TYR A 2 11.63 10.46 9.63
C TYR A 2 12.76 9.44 9.69
N THR A 3 12.55 8.39 10.47
CA THR A 3 13.50 7.26 10.58
C THR A 3 12.87 6.00 10.02
N TYR A 4 13.65 5.22 9.29
CA TYR A 4 13.23 3.98 8.66
C TYR A 4 14.07 2.83 9.20
N THR A 5 13.45 1.70 9.53
CA THR A 5 14.18 0.51 9.96
C THR A 5 13.39 -0.77 9.69
N GLU A 6 14.14 -1.84 9.43
CA GLU A 6 13.63 -3.22 9.38
C GLU A 6 13.71 -3.91 10.75
N GLU A 7 14.41 -3.29 11.71
CA GLU A 7 14.41 -3.75 13.09
C GLU A 7 13.00 -3.62 13.67
N LYS A 8 12.44 -4.75 14.10
CA LYS A 8 11.07 -4.85 14.63
C LYS A 8 11.00 -4.38 16.08
N LYS A 9 11.38 -3.13 16.29
CA LYS A 9 11.44 -2.47 17.61
C LYS A 9 10.11 -1.91 18.11
N PHE A 10 9.06 -2.01 17.29
CA PHE A 10 7.72 -1.55 17.64
C PHE A 10 7.10 -2.41 18.74
N THR A 11 6.29 -1.80 19.60
CA THR A 11 5.48 -2.52 20.55
C THR A 11 4.18 -3.01 19.90
N LYS A 12 3.50 -3.92 20.59
CA LYS A 12 2.19 -4.42 20.18
C LYS A 12 1.15 -3.30 20.13
N GLU A 13 1.20 -2.40 21.11
CA GLU A 13 0.28 -1.26 21.25
C GLU A 13 0.48 -0.27 20.10
N GLN A 14 1.73 0.02 19.72
CA GLN A 14 2.03 0.92 18.59
C GLN A 14 1.52 0.34 17.26
N VAL A 15 1.67 -0.96 17.06
CA VAL A 15 1.12 -1.64 15.88
C VAL A 15 -0.40 -1.60 15.88
N GLN A 16 -1.02 -1.89 17.03
CA GLN A 16 -2.47 -1.84 17.17
C GLN A 16 -3.02 -0.45 16.85
N GLU A 17 -2.42 0.60 17.43
CA GLU A 17 -2.78 1.99 17.16
C GLU A 17 -2.69 2.31 15.67
N LEU A 18 -1.58 1.93 15.01
CA LEU A 18 -1.40 2.19 13.59
C LEU A 18 -2.48 1.50 12.73
N PHE A 19 -2.81 0.24 13.01
CA PHE A 19 -3.83 -0.49 12.22
C PHE A 19 -5.24 0.07 12.46
N LEU A 20 -5.57 0.42 13.70
CA LEU A 20 -6.86 1.02 14.02
C LEU A 20 -6.99 2.44 13.45
N SER A 21 -5.89 3.17 13.26
CA SER A 21 -5.90 4.51 12.65
C SER A 21 -6.48 4.54 11.23
N ILE A 22 -6.44 3.41 10.52
CA ILE A 22 -7.02 3.23 9.18
C ILE A 22 -8.22 2.27 9.17
N ASN A 23 -8.85 2.05 10.33
CA ASN A 23 -10.02 1.19 10.51
C ASN A 23 -9.82 -0.29 10.11
N TRP A 24 -8.58 -0.80 10.12
CA TRP A 24 -8.33 -2.19 9.78
C TRP A 24 -8.66 -3.13 10.94
N VAL A 25 -9.59 -4.06 10.70
CA VAL A 25 -10.10 -5.03 11.69
C VAL A 25 -8.99 -5.84 12.36
N SER A 26 -7.86 -6.08 11.69
CA SER A 26 -6.71 -6.78 12.28
C SER A 26 -6.17 -6.10 13.55
N GLY A 27 -6.34 -4.79 13.71
CA GLY A 27 -5.98 -4.05 14.92
C GLY A 27 -6.79 -4.47 16.17
N ASN A 28 -7.98 -5.07 15.99
CA ASN A 28 -8.77 -5.61 17.10
C ASN A 28 -8.22 -6.94 17.66
N TYR A 29 -7.20 -7.53 17.00
CA TYR A 29 -6.56 -8.79 17.41
C TYR A 29 -5.05 -8.59 17.62
N PRO A 30 -4.64 -7.75 18.59
CA PRO A 30 -3.26 -7.28 18.73
C PRO A 30 -2.24 -8.41 18.89
N GLU A 31 -2.58 -9.48 19.61
CA GLU A 31 -1.74 -10.66 19.80
C GLU A 31 -1.43 -11.38 18.49
N ARG A 32 -2.48 -11.65 17.68
CA ARG A 32 -2.35 -12.35 16.39
C ARG A 32 -1.60 -11.48 15.39
N LEU A 33 -1.91 -10.18 15.36
CA LEU A 33 -1.27 -9.20 14.50
C LEU A 33 0.23 -9.05 14.80
N TYR A 34 0.57 -8.81 16.07
CA TYR A 34 1.95 -8.66 16.50
C TYR A 34 2.76 -9.92 16.22
N ARG A 35 2.22 -11.10 16.57
CA ARG A 35 2.85 -12.39 16.23
C ARG A 35 3.11 -12.51 14.73
N ALA A 36 2.15 -12.15 13.88
CA ALA A 36 2.32 -12.23 12.43
C ALA A 36 3.47 -11.33 11.92
N LEU A 37 3.59 -10.11 12.43
CA LEU A 37 4.66 -9.18 12.06
C LEU A 37 6.04 -9.67 12.55
N MET A 38 6.11 -10.13 13.80
CA MET A 38 7.36 -10.67 14.37
C MET A 38 7.86 -11.91 13.61
N ASN A 39 6.96 -12.71 13.03
CA ASN A 39 7.30 -13.90 12.25
C ASN A 39 7.42 -13.67 10.73
N SER A 40 7.23 -12.43 10.23
CA SER A 40 7.44 -12.14 8.80
C SER A 40 8.93 -11.99 8.48
N SER A 41 9.38 -12.28 7.26
CA SER A 41 10.79 -12.12 6.89
C SER A 41 11.23 -10.66 7.02
N THR A 42 10.47 -9.74 6.42
CA THR A 42 10.79 -8.31 6.44
C THR A 42 9.57 -7.47 6.89
N VAL A 43 9.81 -6.54 7.82
CA VAL A 43 8.85 -5.51 8.19
C VAL A 43 9.57 -4.17 8.23
N LEU A 44 9.36 -3.34 7.21
CA LEU A 44 9.91 -1.98 7.18
C LEU A 44 8.97 -1.04 7.94
N THR A 45 9.51 -0.25 8.85
CA THR A 45 8.75 0.71 9.65
C THR A 45 9.24 2.13 9.46
N VAL A 46 8.31 3.08 9.56
CA VAL A 46 8.55 4.51 9.45
C VAL A 46 8.16 5.18 10.75
N TRP A 47 9.05 6.03 11.27
CA TRP A 47 8.95 6.64 12.58
C TRP A 47 9.05 8.16 12.49
N ASP A 48 8.19 8.87 13.23
CA ASP A 48 8.37 10.29 13.54
C ASP A 48 8.61 10.45 15.05
N GLY A 49 9.88 10.59 15.43
CA GLY A 49 10.32 10.41 16.82
C GLY A 49 10.01 8.98 17.30
N GLU A 50 9.29 8.87 18.41
CA GLU A 50 8.83 7.60 18.99
C GLU A 50 7.51 7.09 18.41
N ARG A 51 6.87 7.85 17.51
CA ARG A 51 5.58 7.47 16.92
C ARG A 51 5.82 6.60 15.69
N LEU A 52 5.20 5.41 15.68
CA LEU A 52 5.13 4.57 14.50
C LEU A 52 4.08 5.16 13.53
N VAL A 53 4.53 5.64 12.37
CA VAL A 53 3.68 6.38 11.41
C VAL A 53 3.50 5.65 10.08
N GLY A 54 4.26 4.57 9.84
CA GLY A 54 4.08 3.72 8.69
C GLY A 54 4.68 2.33 8.87
N LEU A 55 4.11 1.36 8.17
CA LEU A 55 4.53 -0.03 8.23
C LEU A 55 4.31 -0.70 6.87
N ILE A 56 5.33 -1.39 6.38
CA ILE A 56 5.27 -2.29 5.24
C ILE A 56 5.62 -3.70 5.71
N ARG A 57 4.74 -4.65 5.45
CA ARG A 57 4.98 -6.07 5.73
C ARG A 57 5.24 -6.80 4.43
N VAL A 58 6.39 -7.45 4.32
CA VAL A 58 6.79 -8.24 3.16
C VAL A 58 6.87 -9.72 3.56
N LEU A 59 6.35 -10.58 2.69
CA LEU A 59 6.50 -12.03 2.75
C LEU A 59 7.30 -12.44 1.53
N ASP A 60 8.46 -13.04 1.74
CA ASP A 60 9.37 -13.38 0.65
C ASP A 60 10.02 -14.75 0.88
N ASP A 61 10.64 -15.27 -0.18
CA ASP A 61 11.51 -16.45 -0.12
C ASP A 61 12.98 -16.07 0.17
N THR A 62 13.21 -14.80 0.53
CA THR A 62 14.52 -14.16 0.75
C THR A 62 15.48 -14.17 -0.45
N ALA A 63 15.03 -14.59 -1.64
CA ALA A 63 15.90 -14.78 -2.81
C ALA A 63 15.32 -14.22 -4.12
N MET A 64 14.13 -14.65 -4.52
CA MET A 64 13.59 -14.48 -5.88
C MET A 64 12.21 -13.81 -5.90
N LEU A 65 11.42 -13.96 -4.84
CA LEU A 65 10.04 -13.50 -4.78
C LEU A 65 9.75 -12.78 -3.48
N ALA A 66 9.18 -11.57 -3.58
CA ALA A 66 8.64 -10.82 -2.46
C ALA A 66 7.21 -10.38 -2.75
N GLN A 67 6.32 -10.60 -1.79
CA GLN A 67 4.95 -10.11 -1.79
C GLN A 67 4.77 -9.09 -0.67
N ILE A 68 4.43 -7.86 -1.03
CA ILE A 68 4.04 -6.84 -0.07
C ILE A 68 2.61 -7.12 0.36
N HIS A 69 2.43 -7.55 1.60
CA HIS A 69 1.12 -7.91 2.15
C HIS A 69 0.42 -6.72 2.79
N TYR A 70 1.16 -5.87 3.52
CA TYR A 70 0.62 -4.64 4.10
C TYR A 70 1.46 -3.44 3.69
N VAL A 71 0.78 -2.33 3.36
CA VAL A 71 1.34 -0.99 3.30
C VAL A 71 0.39 -0.10 4.08
N ILE A 72 0.86 0.44 5.19
CA ILE A 72 0.06 1.24 6.10
C ILE A 72 0.81 2.54 6.33
N VAL A 73 0.09 3.64 6.18
CA VAL A 73 0.57 4.98 6.49
C VAL A 73 -0.50 5.62 7.36
N HIS A 74 -0.10 6.10 8.54
CA HIS A 74 -1.01 6.80 9.44
C HIS A 74 -1.68 7.97 8.69
N PRO A 75 -3.00 8.22 8.85
CA PRO A 75 -3.74 9.24 8.09
C PRO A 75 -3.06 10.61 7.97
N ASP A 76 -2.50 11.12 9.08
CA ASP A 76 -1.75 12.39 9.12
C ASP A 76 -0.55 12.48 8.15
N TYR A 77 -0.06 11.33 7.65
CA TYR A 77 1.14 11.21 6.81
C TYR A 77 0.84 10.74 5.39
N GLN A 78 -0.44 10.55 5.05
CA GLN A 78 -0.87 10.16 3.70
C GLN A 78 -0.77 11.32 2.70
N GLY A 79 -0.93 11.03 1.40
CA GLY A 79 -0.94 12.05 0.34
C GLY A 79 0.44 12.61 -0.06
N LYS A 80 1.54 12.00 0.38
CA LYS A 80 2.92 12.34 -0.04
C LYS A 80 3.47 11.45 -1.18
N GLY A 81 2.70 10.43 -1.56
CA GLY A 81 2.88 9.56 -2.71
C GLY A 81 3.82 8.37 -2.53
N ILE A 82 3.59 7.35 -3.37
CA ILE A 82 4.41 6.12 -3.47
C ILE A 82 5.38 6.29 -4.64
N ALA A 83 6.63 5.88 -4.44
CA ALA A 83 7.78 6.08 -5.32
C ALA A 83 7.43 6.23 -6.81
N CYS A 84 7.81 7.37 -7.38
CA CYS A 84 7.69 7.64 -8.81
C CYS A 84 9.02 8.17 -9.32
N ALA A 85 9.99 7.29 -9.57
CA ALA A 85 11.14 7.64 -10.37
C ALA A 85 10.97 7.01 -11.75
N GLY A 86 11.00 7.83 -12.80
CA GLY A 86 11.15 7.40 -14.18
C GLY A 86 12.44 7.97 -14.75
N HIS A 87 13.00 7.35 -15.79
CA HIS A 87 14.11 7.93 -16.54
C HIS A 87 13.62 8.55 -17.84
N SER A 88 14.41 9.48 -18.40
CA SER A 88 14.18 9.92 -19.77
C SER A 88 14.12 8.72 -20.72
N ILE A 89 13.16 8.75 -21.65
CA ILE A 89 13.06 7.72 -22.70
C ILE A 89 14.16 7.90 -23.76
N ASP A 90 14.71 9.11 -23.88
CA ASP A 90 15.87 9.40 -24.71
C ASP A 90 17.13 8.72 -24.13
N PRO A 91 17.86 7.88 -24.91
CA PRO A 91 19.02 7.15 -24.42
C PRO A 91 20.17 8.04 -23.95
N GLU A 92 20.41 9.19 -24.60
CA GLU A 92 21.51 10.09 -24.25
C GLU A 92 21.22 10.80 -22.93
N GLN A 93 19.98 11.22 -22.71
CA GLN A 93 19.56 11.79 -21.44
C GLN A 93 19.56 10.74 -20.32
N ARG A 94 19.08 9.53 -20.61
CA ARG A 94 19.04 8.43 -19.63
C ARG A 94 20.42 8.02 -19.17
N SER A 95 21.40 7.94 -20.07
CA SER A 95 22.79 7.61 -19.70
C SER A 95 23.44 8.67 -18.81
N LYS A 96 22.93 9.91 -18.85
CA LYS A 96 23.31 11.02 -17.96
C LYS A 96 22.51 11.04 -16.64
N GLY A 97 21.70 10.01 -16.37
CA GLY A 97 20.91 9.91 -15.15
C GLY A 97 19.70 10.84 -15.08
N ILE A 98 19.31 11.47 -16.20
CA ILE A 98 18.16 12.38 -16.23
C ILE A 98 16.89 11.57 -15.93
N SER A 99 16.19 11.99 -14.89
CA SER A 99 15.01 11.33 -14.35
C SER A 99 13.85 12.31 -14.20
N THR A 100 12.64 11.76 -14.16
CA THR A 100 11.41 12.47 -13.88
C THR A 100 10.77 11.87 -12.65
N SER A 101 10.12 12.69 -11.84
CA SER A 101 9.27 12.24 -10.76
C SER A 101 7.92 12.94 -10.82
N LYS A 102 6.84 12.18 -10.73
CA LYS A 102 5.47 12.67 -10.65
C LYS A 102 4.77 12.00 -9.47
N PRO A 103 4.25 12.74 -8.49
CA PRO A 103 3.65 12.13 -7.31
C PRO A 103 2.53 11.17 -7.69
N VAL A 104 2.41 10.07 -6.95
CA VAL A 104 1.25 9.18 -6.97
C VAL A 104 0.32 9.59 -5.83
N THR A 105 -0.98 9.68 -6.06
CA THR A 105 -1.95 9.95 -4.99
C THR A 105 -2.83 8.72 -4.80
N ILE A 106 -2.89 8.21 -3.58
CA ILE A 106 -3.84 7.17 -3.18
C ILE A 106 -4.77 7.82 -2.18
N GLU A 107 -6.05 7.90 -2.53
CA GLU A 107 -7.08 8.48 -1.67
C GLU A 107 -7.58 7.47 -0.63
N LYS A 108 -8.55 7.89 0.17
CA LYS A 108 -9.09 7.14 1.30
C LYS A 108 -9.75 5.82 0.86
N ASP A 109 -9.68 4.80 1.72
CA ASP A 109 -10.37 3.51 1.54
C ASP A 109 -10.08 2.78 0.20
N VAL A 110 -8.90 3.02 -0.39
CA VAL A 110 -8.44 2.29 -1.59
C VAL A 110 -7.86 0.93 -1.20
N TRP A 111 -8.28 -0.12 -1.91
CA TRP A 111 -7.66 -1.44 -1.83
C TRP A 111 -6.84 -1.74 -3.08
N ILE A 112 -5.55 -2.08 -2.90
CA ILE A 112 -4.66 -2.46 -4.01
C ILE A 112 -4.34 -3.94 -3.91
N GLY A 113 -4.79 -4.69 -4.91
CA GLY A 113 -4.53 -6.12 -5.04
C GLY A 113 -3.05 -6.40 -5.26
N SER A 114 -2.61 -7.56 -4.74
CA SER A 114 -1.23 -8.04 -4.81
C SER A 114 -0.63 -7.93 -6.21
N ASN A 115 0.67 -7.63 -6.28
CA ASN A 115 1.43 -7.55 -7.53
C ASN A 115 0.92 -6.49 -8.53
N SER A 116 0.24 -5.44 -8.05
CA SER A 116 -0.12 -4.30 -8.89
C SER A 116 1.05 -3.31 -9.00
N VAL A 117 1.18 -2.66 -10.16
CA VAL A 117 2.15 -1.59 -10.44
C VAL A 117 1.40 -0.28 -10.62
N ILE A 118 1.77 0.76 -9.87
CA ILE A 118 1.18 2.10 -9.99
C ILE A 118 2.21 3.05 -10.61
N CYS A 119 1.91 3.57 -11.80
CA CYS A 119 2.81 4.49 -12.49
C CYS A 119 2.72 5.91 -11.93
N GLY A 120 3.79 6.67 -12.14
CA GLY A 120 3.90 8.07 -11.76
C GLY A 120 2.81 9.01 -12.26
N GLY A 121 2.39 9.95 -11.41
CA GLY A 121 1.40 10.98 -11.78
C GLY A 121 -0.04 10.50 -11.80
N VAL A 122 -0.30 9.32 -11.25
CA VAL A 122 -1.63 8.71 -11.14
C VAL A 122 -2.27 9.07 -9.80
N THR A 123 -3.57 9.35 -9.83
CA THR A 123 -4.44 9.37 -8.65
C THR A 123 -5.35 8.15 -8.67
N ILE A 124 -5.44 7.42 -7.56
CA ILE A 124 -6.45 6.37 -7.35
C ILE A 124 -7.51 6.93 -6.41
N GLY A 125 -8.72 7.11 -6.94
CA GLY A 125 -9.82 7.78 -6.24
C GLY A 125 -10.39 6.97 -5.08
N GLU A 126 -10.98 7.68 -4.11
CA GLU A 126 -11.53 7.11 -2.87
C GLU A 126 -12.42 5.88 -3.09
N GLY A 127 -12.32 4.88 -2.21
CA GLY A 127 -13.17 3.68 -2.22
C GLY A 127 -12.92 2.72 -3.39
N SER A 128 -11.88 2.96 -4.19
CA SER A 128 -11.60 2.13 -5.37
C SER A 128 -10.80 0.87 -5.04
N VAL A 129 -11.04 -0.17 -5.82
CA VAL A 129 -10.33 -1.44 -5.76
C VAL A 129 -9.49 -1.61 -7.03
N ILE A 130 -8.19 -1.83 -6.86
CA ILE A 130 -7.30 -2.26 -7.95
C ILE A 130 -7.15 -3.78 -7.86
N GLY A 131 -7.57 -4.52 -8.89
CA GLY A 131 -7.39 -5.97 -8.92
C GLY A 131 -5.93 -6.39 -8.95
N ALA A 132 -5.61 -7.58 -8.45
CA ALA A 132 -4.26 -8.12 -8.43
C ALA A 132 -3.62 -8.15 -9.84
N GLY A 133 -2.31 -7.91 -9.91
CA GLY A 133 -1.55 -7.93 -11.17
C GLY A 133 -1.80 -6.74 -12.10
N SER A 134 -2.50 -5.70 -11.66
CA SER A 134 -2.86 -4.56 -12.52
C SER A 134 -1.70 -3.60 -12.75
N VAL A 135 -1.62 -2.99 -13.94
CA VAL A 135 -0.64 -1.93 -14.26
C VAL A 135 -1.35 -0.59 -14.48
N VAL A 136 -1.39 0.23 -13.44
CA VAL A 136 -2.13 1.49 -13.40
C VAL A 136 -1.31 2.60 -14.06
N THR A 137 -1.64 2.88 -15.32
CA THR A 137 -0.96 3.88 -16.17
C THR A 137 -1.70 5.21 -16.28
N LYS A 138 -2.93 5.28 -15.74
CA LYS A 138 -3.81 6.46 -15.74
C LYS A 138 -4.59 6.52 -14.44
N SER A 139 -4.99 7.73 -14.02
CA SER A 139 -5.81 7.91 -12.82
C SER A 139 -7.11 7.10 -12.88
N ILE A 140 -7.50 6.58 -11.72
CA ILE A 140 -8.69 5.77 -11.50
C ILE A 140 -9.72 6.64 -10.75
N PRO A 141 -10.96 6.77 -11.25
CA PRO A 141 -12.01 7.52 -10.55
C PRO A 141 -12.39 6.84 -9.23
N ALA A 142 -13.08 7.56 -8.34
CA ALA A 142 -13.57 7.01 -7.07
C ALA A 142 -14.64 5.92 -7.25
N ASN A 143 -14.76 5.03 -6.25
CA ASN A 143 -15.79 4.00 -6.12
C ASN A 143 -15.88 3.02 -7.30
N VAL A 144 -14.74 2.61 -7.85
CA VAL A 144 -14.68 1.61 -8.94
C VAL A 144 -13.80 0.41 -8.61
N VAL A 145 -14.11 -0.71 -9.24
CA VAL A 145 -13.19 -1.83 -9.40
C VAL A 145 -12.46 -1.65 -10.73
N ALA A 146 -11.14 -1.59 -10.71
CA ALA A 146 -10.28 -1.45 -11.89
C ALA A 146 -9.26 -2.59 -11.97
N VAL A 147 -9.06 -3.18 -13.15
CA VAL A 147 -8.21 -4.37 -13.32
C VAL A 147 -7.40 -4.32 -14.62
N GLY A 148 -6.34 -5.14 -14.68
CA GLY A 148 -5.65 -5.49 -15.93
C GLY A 148 -4.36 -4.73 -16.24
N ASN A 149 -3.75 -5.06 -17.37
CA ASN A 149 -2.56 -4.42 -17.91
C ASN A 149 -2.77 -4.04 -19.39
N PRO A 150 -3.01 -2.76 -19.72
CA PRO A 150 -3.09 -1.64 -18.79
C PRO A 150 -4.38 -1.66 -17.96
N CYS A 151 -4.33 -1.15 -16.73
CA CYS A 151 -5.48 -1.13 -15.82
C CYS A 151 -6.61 -0.26 -16.38
N ARG A 152 -7.84 -0.76 -16.33
CA ARG A 152 -9.06 -0.08 -16.77
C ARG A 152 -10.18 -0.31 -15.76
N VAL A 153 -11.09 0.64 -15.68
CA VAL A 153 -12.33 0.48 -14.91
C VAL A 153 -13.09 -0.72 -15.47
N LEU A 154 -13.39 -1.68 -14.60
CA LEU A 154 -14.22 -2.83 -14.89
C LEU A 154 -15.70 -2.50 -14.63
N ARG A 155 -15.98 -1.98 -13.44
CA ARG A 155 -17.32 -1.57 -12.99
C ARG A 155 -17.24 -0.69 -11.75
N GLU A 156 -18.36 -0.08 -11.37
CA GLU A 156 -18.53 0.60 -10.08
C GLU A 156 -18.64 -0.40 -8.93
N VAL A 157 -18.24 0.03 -7.73
CA VAL A 157 -18.54 -0.64 -6.46
C VAL A 157 -20.02 -0.40 -6.13
N ARG A 158 -20.75 -1.45 -5.75
CA ARG A 158 -22.21 -1.42 -5.53
C ARG A 158 -22.56 -1.95 -4.15
N GLU A 159 -23.77 -1.65 -3.69
CA GLU A 159 -24.32 -2.17 -2.44
C GLU A 159 -24.33 -3.72 -2.40
N GLU A 160 -24.50 -4.35 -3.56
CA GLU A 160 -24.45 -5.81 -3.74
C GLU A 160 -23.06 -6.42 -3.42
N ASP A 161 -22.00 -5.62 -3.38
CA ASP A 161 -20.64 -6.07 -3.02
C ASP A 161 -20.44 -6.18 -1.49
N ARG A 162 -21.43 -5.79 -0.67
CA ARG A 162 -21.36 -5.90 0.79
C ARG A 162 -21.43 -7.37 1.21
N ILE A 163 -20.40 -7.82 1.92
CA ILE A 163 -20.36 -9.17 2.51
C ILE A 163 -21.19 -9.18 3.80
N PRO A 164 -22.19 -10.07 3.95
CA PRO A 164 -22.94 -10.23 5.20
C PRO A 164 -22.02 -10.59 6.38
N MET A 165 -22.32 -10.05 7.57
CA MET A 165 -21.46 -10.22 8.75
C MET A 165 -21.36 -11.69 9.22
N ASP A 166 -22.36 -12.50 8.91
CA ASP A 166 -22.43 -13.93 9.19
C ASP A 166 -21.62 -14.79 8.19
N GLU A 167 -21.13 -14.21 7.09
CA GLU A 167 -20.29 -14.88 6.08
C GLU A 167 -18.79 -14.56 6.22
N LEU A 168 -18.41 -13.80 7.25
CA LEU A 168 -17.02 -13.42 7.46
C LEU A 168 -16.15 -14.65 7.76
N ALA A 169 -15.11 -14.85 6.95
CA ALA A 169 -14.07 -15.84 7.19
C ALA A 169 -13.08 -15.31 8.25
N PHE A 170 -13.07 -15.93 9.44
CA PHE A 170 -12.17 -15.60 10.56
C PHE A 170 -11.15 -16.70 10.82
#